data_AF-A0A1H0QUP4-F1
#
_entry.id   AF-A0A1H0QUP4-F1
#
_cell.length_a   1.000
_cell.length_b   1.000
_cell.length_c   1.000
_cell.angle_alpha   90.00
_cell.angle_beta   90.00
_cell.angle_gamma   90.00
#
_symmetry.space_group_name_H-M   'P 1'
#
loop_
_entity.id
_entity.type
_entity.pdbx_description
1 polymer ?
#
loop_
_entity_poly.entity_id
_entity_poly.type
_entity_poly.pdbx_seq_one_letter_code
_entity_poly.pdbx_strand_id
1 'polypeptide(L)'
;MKRIIKAMLCTLLAFACFMPQVMAAPVPVKVRGTAAAGDTAHAQQDAQKKAVYRVLSTLLDNSDKDNEVVNKIMSHYQEYTGKVAVNKKVTEANKLYLNATVMVDADKLRDAVHDGVAKEQKAHRDDVSAFLIRVVDENGKVVPEDNIMVQKVYDTTFKNRGFSTDTADDFNTWVLGHNEPYADFVQQTAAKAQSDYMSVTMAVIGEVRIIKCQETAEAFNVEAKVQLKALDMCKEGKVVANFAEDCTLAVVKDAGRKQAINQLLYKAAMNSSGYLAEQTLAYWHK
;
A
#
# COMPACT_ATOMS: atom_id res chain seq x y z
N MET A 1 11.69 -22.11 32.83
CA MET A 1 10.41 -21.39 32.65
C MET A 1 10.49 -19.87 32.73
N LYS A 2 11.44 -19.23 33.46
CA LYS A 2 11.55 -17.75 33.52
C LYS A 2 12.19 -17.03 32.32
N ARG A 3 12.77 -17.76 31.34
CA ARG A 3 13.44 -17.18 30.16
C ARG A 3 12.53 -17.01 28.93
N ILE A 4 11.43 -17.76 28.86
CA ILE A 4 10.50 -17.71 27.71
C ILE A 4 9.60 -16.45 27.80
N ILE A 5 9.25 -16.03 29.02
CA ILE A 5 8.40 -14.85 29.26
C ILE A 5 9.13 -13.52 28.91
N LYS A 6 10.46 -13.46 29.03
CA LYS A 6 11.23 -12.26 28.63
C LYS A 6 11.39 -12.11 27.12
N ALA A 7 11.40 -13.21 26.37
CA ALA A 7 11.51 -13.17 24.91
C ALA A 7 10.20 -12.70 24.24
N MET A 8 9.03 -13.09 24.79
CA MET A 8 7.72 -12.60 24.33
C MET A 8 7.49 -11.10 24.65
N LEU A 9 7.99 -10.60 25.79
CA LEU A 9 7.83 -9.18 26.13
C LEU A 9 8.68 -8.26 25.22
N CYS A 10 9.88 -8.69 24.81
CA CYS A 10 10.71 -7.91 23.90
C CYS A 10 10.22 -7.95 22.43
N THR A 11 9.56 -9.02 21.99
CA THR A 11 8.93 -9.08 20.65
C THR A 11 7.65 -8.26 20.59
N LEU A 12 6.87 -8.20 21.68
CA LEU A 12 5.71 -7.30 21.80
C LEU A 12 6.11 -5.81 21.85
N LEU A 13 7.23 -5.46 22.52
CA LEU A 13 7.73 -4.07 22.52
C LEU A 13 8.40 -3.67 21.20
N ALA A 14 9.03 -4.60 20.48
CA ALA A 14 9.54 -4.32 19.13
C ALA A 14 8.40 -4.15 18.09
N PHE A 15 7.24 -4.81 18.31
CA PHE A 15 6.04 -4.64 17.49
C PHE A 15 5.36 -3.26 17.68
N ALA A 16 5.52 -2.65 18.86
CA ALA A 16 4.94 -1.33 19.14
C ALA A 16 5.68 -0.17 18.43
N CYS A 17 6.95 -0.36 18.06
CA CYS A 17 7.74 0.66 17.36
C CYS A 17 7.53 0.67 15.83
N PHE A 18 6.81 -0.31 15.28
CA PHE A 18 6.58 -0.48 13.85
C PHE A 18 5.13 -0.80 13.48
N MET A 19 4.18 -0.34 14.30
CA MET A 19 2.99 0.24 13.68
C MET A 19 3.47 1.33 12.71
N PRO A 20 2.72 1.66 11.62
CA PRO A 20 2.96 2.94 10.99
C PRO A 20 3.08 3.93 12.13
N GLN A 21 4.17 4.71 12.15
CA GLN A 21 4.01 6.00 12.81
C GLN A 21 2.82 6.58 12.07
N VAL A 22 1.64 6.46 12.68
CA VAL A 22 0.52 7.35 12.51
C VAL A 22 1.23 8.68 12.65
N MET A 23 1.61 9.25 11.51
CA MET A 23 2.42 10.45 11.49
C MET A 23 1.53 11.41 12.25
N ALA A 24 1.91 11.73 13.49
CA ALA A 24 1.01 12.39 14.42
C ALA A 24 0.46 13.61 13.70
N ALA A 25 -0.84 13.60 13.41
CA ALA A 25 -1.45 14.71 12.72
C ALA A 25 -1.28 15.94 13.62
N PRO A 26 -0.79 17.06 13.08
CA PRO A 26 -0.61 17.36 11.66
C PRO A 26 0.80 17.10 11.09
N VAL A 27 0.88 16.72 9.81
CA VAL A 27 2.11 16.41 9.07
C VAL A 27 2.68 17.66 8.36
N PRO A 28 3.95 18.02 8.54
CA PRO A 28 4.56 19.15 7.83
C PRO A 28 4.99 18.79 6.40
N VAL A 29 4.42 19.45 5.40
CA VAL A 29 4.70 19.20 3.99
C VAL A 29 5.37 20.42 3.34
N LYS A 30 6.57 20.23 2.79
CA LYS A 30 7.30 21.27 2.04
C LYS A 30 6.83 21.32 0.58
N VAL A 31 6.42 22.50 0.13
CA VAL A 31 5.82 22.73 -1.18
C VAL A 31 6.23 24.09 -1.75
N ARG A 32 6.04 24.26 -3.06
CA ARG A 32 6.21 25.54 -3.76
C ARG A 32 4.89 25.99 -4.38
N GLY A 33 4.33 27.05 -3.82
CA GLY A 33 3.18 27.76 -4.36
C GLY A 33 3.56 28.78 -5.42
N THR A 34 2.67 29.01 -6.39
CA THR A 34 2.89 29.90 -7.54
C THR A 34 1.68 30.75 -7.85
N ALA A 35 1.87 32.04 -8.08
CA ALA A 35 0.83 32.96 -8.57
C ALA A 35 1.44 34.13 -9.35
N ALA A 36 0.60 35.07 -9.79
CA ALA A 36 1.05 36.35 -10.34
C ALA A 36 1.86 37.15 -9.31
N ALA A 37 2.76 38.01 -9.79
CA ALA A 37 3.55 38.89 -8.92
C ALA A 37 2.62 39.74 -8.02
N GLY A 38 2.96 39.83 -6.72
CA GLY A 38 2.15 40.52 -5.72
C GLY A 38 1.02 39.68 -5.11
N ASP A 39 0.63 38.58 -5.76
CA ASP A 39 -0.51 37.76 -5.33
C ASP A 39 -0.09 36.67 -4.34
N THR A 40 0.22 37.10 -3.11
CA THR A 40 0.63 36.19 -2.04
C THR A 40 -0.50 35.22 -1.64
N ALA A 41 -1.76 35.66 -1.74
CA ALA A 41 -2.91 34.85 -1.33
C ALA A 41 -3.10 33.63 -2.24
N HIS A 42 -3.11 33.82 -3.56
CA HIS A 42 -3.23 32.69 -4.49
C HIS A 42 -1.99 31.79 -4.47
N ALA A 43 -0.79 32.34 -4.26
CA ALA A 43 0.40 31.52 -4.12
C ALA A 43 0.36 30.65 -2.85
N GLN A 44 -0.25 31.13 -1.76
CA GLN A 44 -0.48 30.32 -0.56
C GLN A 44 -1.54 29.24 -0.77
N GLN A 45 -2.64 29.57 -1.46
CA GLN A 45 -3.68 28.59 -1.82
C GLN A 45 -3.11 27.48 -2.71
N ASP A 46 -2.29 27.83 -3.70
CA ASP A 46 -1.62 26.86 -4.56
C ASP A 46 -0.65 25.96 -3.78
N ALA A 47 0.10 26.51 -2.81
CA ALA A 47 0.92 25.72 -1.91
C ALA A 47 0.07 24.73 -1.08
N GLN A 48 -1.05 25.18 -0.51
CA GLN A 48 -1.96 24.32 0.25
C GLN A 48 -2.52 23.18 -0.60
N LYS A 49 -3.02 23.48 -1.81
CA LYS A 49 -3.50 22.45 -2.75
C LYS A 49 -2.42 21.42 -3.05
N LYS A 50 -1.20 21.85 -3.36
CA LYS A 50 -0.07 20.94 -3.63
C LYS A 50 0.32 20.11 -2.41
N ALA A 51 0.19 20.64 -1.20
CA ALA A 51 0.48 19.91 0.03
C ALA A 51 -0.54 18.80 0.30
N VAL A 52 -1.83 19.12 0.18
CA VAL A 52 -2.94 18.15 0.24
C VAL A 52 -2.75 17.07 -0.81
N TYR A 53 -2.51 17.46 -2.06
CA TYR A 53 -2.30 16.53 -3.16
C TYR A 53 -1.14 15.57 -2.92
N ARG A 54 -0.03 16.05 -2.34
CA ARG A 54 1.15 15.24 -2.02
C ARG A 54 0.91 14.21 -0.91
N VAL A 55 0.05 14.53 0.06
CA VAL A 55 -0.35 13.56 1.10
C VAL A 55 -1.41 12.61 0.54
N LEU A 56 -2.35 13.13 -0.26
CA LEU A 56 -3.37 12.33 -0.93
C LEU A 56 -2.76 11.29 -1.87
N SER A 57 -1.69 11.63 -2.61
CA SER A 57 -0.98 10.68 -3.51
C SER A 57 -0.34 9.51 -2.77
N THR A 58 -0.19 9.58 -1.44
CA THR A 58 0.28 8.43 -0.64
C THR A 58 -0.86 7.54 -0.18
N LEU A 59 -2.11 8.00 -0.31
CA LEU A 59 -3.32 7.31 0.13
C LEU A 59 -4.11 6.74 -1.07
N LEU A 60 -4.13 7.46 -2.18
CA LEU A 60 -4.75 7.09 -3.46
C LEU A 60 -3.79 7.39 -4.60
N ASP A 61 -3.75 6.53 -5.64
CA ASP A 61 -3.18 6.95 -6.91
C ASP A 61 -4.08 8.05 -7.48
N ASN A 62 -3.50 9.22 -7.75
CA ASN A 62 -4.19 10.40 -8.22
C ASN A 62 -3.73 10.82 -9.62
N SER A 63 -3.16 9.87 -10.37
CA SER A 63 -2.84 10.04 -11.79
C SER A 63 -4.10 10.18 -12.66
N ASP A 64 -5.24 9.67 -12.20
CA ASP A 64 -6.54 9.88 -12.81
C ASP A 64 -7.15 11.23 -12.40
N LYS A 65 -7.34 12.11 -13.39
CA LYS A 65 -7.91 13.46 -13.19
C LYS A 65 -9.44 13.42 -13.00
N ASP A 66 -10.08 12.31 -13.32
CA ASP A 66 -11.53 12.15 -13.27
C ASP A 66 -12.00 11.47 -11.97
N ASN A 67 -11.08 11.16 -11.05
CA ASN A 67 -11.42 10.55 -9.77
C ASN A 67 -12.29 11.51 -8.91
N GLU A 68 -13.56 11.15 -8.71
CA GLU A 68 -14.53 11.99 -7.99
C GLU A 68 -14.15 12.23 -6.53
N VAL A 69 -13.56 11.24 -5.86
CA VAL A 69 -13.10 11.37 -4.47
C VAL A 69 -11.94 12.36 -4.37
N VAL A 70 -10.95 12.26 -5.26
CA VAL A 70 -9.84 13.20 -5.35
C VAL A 70 -10.36 14.61 -5.66
N ASN A 71 -11.25 14.75 -6.64
CA ASN A 71 -11.82 16.03 -7.03
C ASN A 71 -12.61 16.69 -5.88
N LYS A 72 -13.38 15.91 -5.12
CA LYS A 72 -14.09 16.39 -3.93
C LYS A 72 -13.14 16.79 -2.80
N ILE A 73 -12.11 16.01 -2.51
CA ILE A 73 -11.11 16.36 -1.48
C ILE A 73 -10.37 17.64 -1.89
N MET A 74 -10.00 17.76 -3.16
CA MET A 74 -9.28 18.91 -3.69
C MET A 74 -10.15 20.17 -3.79
N SER A 75 -11.47 20.06 -3.96
CA SER A 75 -12.40 21.21 -3.87
C SER A 75 -12.56 21.71 -2.43
N HIS A 76 -12.34 20.85 -1.45
CA HIS A 76 -12.40 21.14 -0.01
C HIS A 76 -11.03 21.17 0.67
N TYR A 77 -9.94 21.38 -0.09
CA TYR A 77 -8.56 21.21 0.39
C TYR A 77 -8.23 21.99 1.67
N GLN A 78 -8.87 23.14 1.89
CA GLN A 78 -8.65 23.99 3.07
C GLN A 78 -9.03 23.29 4.38
N GLU A 79 -9.99 22.36 4.34
CA GLU A 79 -10.48 21.61 5.51
C GLU A 79 -9.42 20.65 6.08
N TYR A 80 -8.39 20.34 5.30
CA TYR A 80 -7.31 19.41 5.64
C TYR A 80 -5.97 20.12 5.84
N THR A 81 -5.92 21.45 5.70
CA THR A 81 -4.68 22.22 5.84
C THR A 81 -4.74 23.16 7.04
N GLY A 82 -3.67 23.17 7.81
CA GLY A 82 -3.41 24.15 8.85
C GLY A 82 -2.62 25.36 8.35
N LYS A 83 -1.98 26.06 9.30
CA LYS A 83 -1.20 27.28 9.04
C LYS A 83 -0.09 27.05 8.02
N VAL A 84 0.04 27.99 7.07
CA VAL A 84 1.12 28.02 6.08
C VAL A 84 2.31 28.81 6.64
N ALA A 85 3.45 28.16 6.81
CA ALA A 85 4.70 28.81 7.16
C ALA A 85 5.51 29.13 5.89
N VAL A 86 5.61 30.41 5.53
CA VAL A 86 6.36 30.84 4.36
C VAL A 86 7.85 30.92 4.70
N ASN A 87 8.65 30.07 4.06
CA ASN A 87 10.09 29.99 4.28
C ASN A 87 10.87 30.93 3.35
N LYS A 88 10.42 31.10 2.10
CA LYS A 88 11.08 31.96 1.11
C LYS A 88 10.07 32.48 0.07
N LYS A 89 10.23 33.76 -0.31
CA LYS A 89 9.52 34.39 -1.44
C LYS A 89 10.52 34.71 -2.55
N VAL A 90 10.19 34.39 -3.80
CA VAL A 90 10.99 34.73 -4.98
C VAL A 90 10.05 35.28 -6.04
N THR A 91 10.38 36.44 -6.62
CA THR A 91 9.63 37.02 -7.73
C THR A 91 10.49 37.00 -8.98
N GLU A 92 10.05 36.28 -10.01
CA GLU A 92 10.76 36.14 -11.28
C GLU A 92 9.74 36.14 -12.43
N ALA A 93 10.05 36.89 -13.50
CA ALA A 93 9.23 36.93 -14.72
C ALA A 93 7.72 37.13 -14.48
N ASN A 94 7.35 38.15 -13.69
CA ASN A 94 5.96 38.46 -13.28
C ASN A 94 5.23 37.34 -12.51
N LYS A 95 5.95 36.35 -11.97
CA LYS A 95 5.40 35.30 -11.11
C LYS A 95 6.01 35.37 -9.71
N LEU A 96 5.18 35.09 -8.71
CA LEU A 96 5.58 34.90 -7.32
C LEU A 96 5.68 33.40 -7.02
N TYR A 97 6.83 32.97 -6.52
CA TYR A 97 7.08 31.63 -6.00
C TYR A 97 7.23 31.68 -4.48
N LEU A 98 6.41 30.89 -3.78
CA LEU A 98 6.45 30.75 -2.32
C LEU A 98 6.92 29.34 -1.95
N ASN A 99 8.12 29.22 -1.39
CA ASN A 99 8.51 27.98 -0.71
C ASN A 99 7.91 28.01 0.69
N ALA A 100 7.00 27.08 0.98
CA ALA A 100 6.25 27.03 2.22
C ALA A 100 6.24 25.63 2.83
N THR A 101 6.07 25.58 4.15
CA THR A 101 5.69 24.37 4.87
C THR A 101 4.21 24.50 5.22
N VAL A 102 3.41 23.53 4.80
CA VAL A 102 1.97 23.45 5.09
C VAL A 102 1.75 22.28 6.03
N MET A 103 1.06 22.52 7.14
CA MET A 103 0.61 21.45 8.03
C MET A 103 -0.62 20.78 7.41
N VAL A 104 -0.59 19.47 7.20
CA VAL A 104 -1.71 18.71 6.63
C VAL A 104 -2.23 17.73 7.69
N ASP A 105 -3.55 17.74 7.91
CA ASP A 105 -4.22 16.76 8.76
C ASP A 105 -4.40 15.45 7.98
N ALA A 106 -3.42 14.56 8.13
CA ALA A 106 -3.38 13.30 7.41
C ALA A 106 -4.42 12.29 7.91
N ASP A 107 -4.92 12.44 9.14
CA ASP A 107 -5.95 11.55 9.69
C ASP A 107 -7.32 11.95 9.13
N LYS A 108 -7.66 13.24 9.17
CA LYS A 108 -8.91 13.74 8.56
C LYS A 108 -8.98 13.49 7.05
N LEU A 109 -7.84 13.58 6.36
CA LEU A 109 -7.76 13.32 4.93
C LEU A 109 -7.91 11.81 4.61
N ARG A 110 -7.42 10.93 5.50
CA ARG A 110 -7.65 9.47 5.41
C ARG A 110 -9.12 9.12 5.63
N ASP A 111 -9.76 9.73 6.62
CA ASP A 111 -11.19 9.53 6.90
C ASP A 111 -12.05 9.99 5.71
N ALA A 112 -11.74 11.13 5.10
CA ALA A 112 -12.46 11.63 3.93
C ALA A 112 -12.29 10.74 2.69
N VAL A 113 -11.09 10.18 2.48
CA VAL A 113 -10.85 9.16 1.44
C VAL A 113 -11.71 7.94 1.72
N HIS A 114 -11.66 7.42 2.95
CA HIS A 114 -12.43 6.26 3.37
C HIS A 114 -13.93 6.47 3.17
N ASP A 115 -14.48 7.62 3.58
CA ASP A 115 -15.90 7.94 3.44
C ASP A 115 -16.33 8.13 1.97
N GLY A 116 -15.47 8.73 1.14
CA GLY A 116 -15.72 8.88 -0.29
C GLY A 116 -15.78 7.53 -1.00
N VAL A 117 -14.82 6.66 -0.70
CA VAL A 117 -14.71 5.30 -1.23
C VAL A 117 -15.86 4.41 -0.70
N ALA A 118 -16.23 4.53 0.58
CA ALA A 118 -17.32 3.77 1.20
C ALA A 118 -18.70 4.02 0.55
N LYS A 119 -18.93 5.21 -0.02
CA LYS A 119 -20.20 5.53 -0.69
C LYS A 119 -20.33 4.83 -2.04
N GLU A 120 -19.24 4.69 -2.78
CA GLU A 120 -19.20 3.92 -4.04
C GLU A 120 -19.32 2.41 -3.78
N GLN A 121 -18.88 1.96 -2.60
CA GLN A 121 -18.87 0.56 -2.19
C GLN A 121 -20.18 0.01 -1.66
N LYS A 122 -21.19 0.84 -1.41
CA LYS A 122 -22.48 0.37 -0.89
C LYS A 122 -23.19 -0.59 -1.87
N ALA A 123 -22.81 -0.59 -3.15
CA ALA A 123 -23.27 -1.53 -4.17
C ALA A 123 -22.55 -2.90 -4.14
N HIS A 124 -21.37 -2.98 -3.50
CA HIS A 124 -20.46 -4.13 -3.43
C HIS A 124 -20.21 -4.59 -1.98
N ARG A 125 -21.08 -4.22 -1.04
CA ARG A 125 -20.96 -4.49 0.40
C ARG A 125 -20.71 -5.96 0.74
N ASP A 126 -21.25 -6.86 -0.07
CA ASP A 126 -21.17 -8.31 0.16
C ASP A 126 -19.91 -8.92 -0.48
N ASP A 127 -19.09 -8.12 -1.19
CA ASP A 127 -17.85 -8.59 -1.80
C ASP A 127 -16.73 -8.72 -0.77
N VAL A 128 -16.17 -9.93 -0.65
CA VAL A 128 -15.11 -10.26 0.29
C VAL A 128 -13.84 -10.61 -0.46
N SER A 129 -12.75 -9.92 -0.12
CA SER A 129 -11.42 -10.13 -0.69
C SER A 129 -10.55 -11.04 0.18
N ALA A 130 -9.89 -12.03 -0.42
CA ALA A 130 -8.88 -12.86 0.25
C ALA A 130 -7.51 -12.77 -0.42
N PHE A 131 -6.45 -12.90 0.38
CA PHE A 131 -5.06 -12.76 -0.06
C PHE A 131 -4.30 -14.09 0.05
N LEU A 132 -4.28 -14.83 -1.04
CA LEU A 132 -3.71 -16.18 -1.15
C LEU A 132 -2.31 -16.09 -1.80
N ILE A 133 -1.40 -15.48 -1.06
CA ILE A 133 -0.07 -15.10 -1.54
C ILE A 133 0.97 -15.98 -0.85
N ARG A 134 1.90 -16.55 -1.62
CA ARG A 134 3.08 -17.22 -1.07
C ARG A 134 4.35 -16.42 -1.30
N VAL A 135 5.21 -16.39 -0.30
CA VAL A 135 6.56 -15.84 -0.34
C VAL A 135 7.52 -17.00 -0.36
N VAL A 136 8.38 -17.02 -1.38
CA VAL A 136 9.32 -18.11 -1.64
C VAL A 136 10.74 -17.59 -1.50
N ASP A 137 11.59 -18.29 -0.75
CA ASP A 137 12.99 -17.92 -0.58
C ASP A 137 13.86 -18.30 -1.79
N GLU A 138 15.14 -17.96 -1.72
CA GLU A 138 16.16 -18.28 -2.74
C GLU A 138 16.29 -19.78 -3.01
N ASN A 139 15.86 -20.64 -2.08
CA ASN A 139 15.92 -22.09 -2.18
C ASN A 139 14.61 -22.70 -2.70
N GLY A 140 13.63 -21.88 -3.06
CA GLY A 140 12.33 -22.35 -3.52
C GLY A 140 11.41 -22.82 -2.39
N LYS A 141 11.68 -22.48 -1.13
CA LYS A 141 10.84 -22.85 0.01
C LYS A 141 9.90 -21.71 0.40
N VAL A 142 8.65 -22.03 0.69
CA VAL A 142 7.70 -21.07 1.26
C VAL A 142 8.14 -20.65 2.67
N VAL A 143 8.09 -19.35 2.96
CA VAL A 143 8.49 -18.76 4.24
C VAL A 143 7.28 -18.20 4.98
N PRO A 144 6.74 -18.91 6.00
CA PRO A 144 5.48 -18.53 6.64
C PRO A 144 5.45 -17.13 7.26
N GLU A 145 6.53 -16.72 7.93
CA GLU A 145 6.62 -15.40 8.57
C GLU A 145 6.54 -14.26 7.54
N ASP A 146 7.12 -14.47 6.36
CA ASP A 146 7.14 -13.48 5.29
C ASP A 146 5.77 -13.40 4.59
N ASN A 147 5.06 -14.53 4.46
CA ASN A 147 3.67 -14.54 3.99
C ASN A 147 2.79 -13.68 4.86
N ILE A 148 2.83 -13.87 6.19
CA ILE A 148 1.99 -13.13 7.13
C ILE A 148 2.22 -11.63 7.00
N MET A 149 3.49 -11.21 6.88
CA MET A 149 3.84 -9.82 6.68
C MET A 149 3.28 -9.27 5.36
N VAL A 150 3.47 -9.97 4.24
CA VAL A 150 2.95 -9.56 2.93
C VAL A 150 1.42 -9.49 2.94
N GLN A 151 0.74 -10.52 3.46
CA GLN A 151 -0.71 -10.55 3.58
C GLN A 151 -1.24 -9.38 4.41
N LYS A 152 -0.56 -9.01 5.50
CA LYS A 152 -0.96 -7.86 6.32
C LYS A 152 -0.90 -6.53 5.54
N VAL A 153 0.10 -6.35 4.67
CA VAL A 153 0.20 -5.17 3.80
C VAL A 153 -1.00 -5.13 2.84
N TYR A 154 -1.34 -6.27 2.23
CA TYR A 154 -2.50 -6.41 1.36
C TYR A 154 -3.80 -6.08 2.09
N ASP A 155 -4.04 -6.74 3.22
CA ASP A 155 -5.20 -6.53 4.08
C ASP A 155 -5.38 -5.07 4.44
N THR A 156 -4.30 -4.42 4.91
CA THR A 156 -4.31 -3.00 5.24
C THR A 156 -4.61 -2.13 4.00
N THR A 157 -3.99 -2.43 2.86
CA THR A 157 -4.15 -1.63 1.63
C THR A 157 -5.57 -1.69 1.09
N PHE A 158 -6.16 -2.89 1.08
CA PHE A 158 -7.53 -3.14 0.63
C PHE A 158 -8.55 -2.59 1.61
N LYS A 159 -8.38 -2.80 2.93
CA LYS A 159 -9.24 -2.18 3.96
C LYS A 159 -9.21 -0.65 3.91
N ASN A 160 -8.04 -0.05 3.70
CA ASN A 160 -7.92 1.41 3.53
C ASN A 160 -8.63 1.92 2.26
N ARG A 161 -8.82 1.04 1.29
CA ARG A 161 -9.64 1.27 0.09
C ARG A 161 -11.05 0.72 0.27
N GLY A 162 -11.50 0.41 1.49
CA GLY A 162 -12.86 0.03 1.85
C GLY A 162 -13.34 -1.37 1.41
N PHE A 163 -12.44 -2.23 0.93
CA PHE A 163 -12.76 -3.63 0.69
C PHE A 163 -13.03 -4.36 2.01
N SER A 164 -14.07 -5.18 2.05
CA SER A 164 -14.18 -6.22 3.08
C SER A 164 -13.14 -7.29 2.79
N THR A 165 -12.34 -7.66 3.77
CA THR A 165 -11.32 -8.68 3.63
C THR A 165 -11.56 -9.82 4.60
N ASP A 166 -11.23 -11.03 4.18
CA ASP A 166 -11.26 -12.20 5.03
C ASP A 166 -9.90 -12.90 5.01
N THR A 167 -9.51 -13.37 6.19
CA THR A 167 -8.24 -14.06 6.43
C THR A 167 -8.60 -15.47 6.87
N ALA A 168 -8.76 -16.35 5.88
CA ALA A 168 -9.08 -17.74 6.11
C ALA A 168 -7.85 -18.49 6.66
N ASP A 169 -7.71 -18.63 7.97
CA ASP A 169 -6.55 -19.27 8.61
C ASP A 169 -6.26 -20.68 8.05
N ASP A 170 -7.31 -21.46 7.78
CA ASP A 170 -7.20 -22.81 7.20
C ASP A 170 -6.70 -22.78 5.75
N PHE A 171 -7.10 -21.77 4.99
CA PHE A 171 -6.70 -21.61 3.59
C PHE A 171 -5.28 -21.05 3.48
N ASN A 172 -4.90 -20.15 4.38
CA ASN A 172 -3.52 -19.69 4.52
C ASN A 172 -2.59 -20.85 4.88
N THR A 173 -3.03 -21.74 5.77
CA THR A 173 -2.28 -22.97 6.08
C THR A 173 -2.10 -23.85 4.84
N TRP A 174 -3.11 -23.94 3.98
CA TRP A 174 -3.00 -24.66 2.71
C TRP A 174 -1.98 -24.00 1.76
N VAL A 175 -2.02 -22.68 1.58
CA VAL A 175 -1.06 -21.93 0.75
C VAL A 175 0.38 -22.17 1.22
N LEU A 176 0.60 -22.27 2.52
CA LEU A 176 1.92 -22.53 3.12
C LEU A 176 2.45 -23.94 2.83
N GLY A 177 1.58 -24.89 2.50
CA GLY A 177 1.95 -26.27 2.19
C GLY A 177 2.32 -26.54 0.72
N HIS A 178 2.18 -25.55 -0.16
CA HIS A 178 2.21 -25.74 -1.62
C HIS A 178 3.46 -25.11 -2.27
N ASN A 179 4.30 -25.97 -2.88
CA ASN A 179 5.61 -25.63 -3.45
C ASN A 179 5.71 -25.90 -4.98
N GLU A 180 4.60 -26.23 -5.63
CA GLU A 180 4.52 -26.45 -7.07
C GLU A 180 4.89 -25.19 -7.87
N PRO A 181 5.19 -25.29 -9.19
CA PRO A 181 5.45 -24.12 -10.03
C PRO A 181 4.32 -23.08 -9.99
N TYR A 182 4.66 -21.81 -10.24
CA TYR A 182 3.72 -20.67 -10.13
C TYR A 182 2.39 -20.88 -10.88
N ALA A 183 2.44 -21.39 -12.12
CA ALA A 183 1.23 -21.59 -12.92
C ALA A 183 0.28 -22.61 -12.26
N ASP A 184 0.83 -23.73 -11.79
CA ASP A 184 0.09 -24.79 -11.11
C ASP A 184 -0.46 -24.28 -9.78
N PHE A 185 0.34 -23.51 -9.03
CA PHE A 185 -0.07 -22.89 -7.78
C PHE A 185 -1.28 -21.97 -7.97
N VAL A 186 -1.22 -21.05 -8.95
CA VAL A 186 -2.33 -20.13 -9.22
C VAL A 186 -3.59 -20.90 -9.59
N GLN A 187 -3.48 -21.91 -10.45
CA GLN A 187 -4.62 -22.72 -10.88
C GLN A 187 -5.25 -23.50 -9.72
N GLN A 188 -4.45 -24.21 -8.92
CA GLN A 188 -4.93 -25.01 -7.79
C GLN A 188 -5.52 -24.13 -6.69
N THR A 189 -4.88 -23.00 -6.39
CA THR A 189 -5.36 -22.03 -5.40
C THR A 189 -6.70 -21.43 -5.82
N ALA A 190 -6.85 -21.05 -7.10
CA ALA A 190 -8.09 -20.49 -7.62
C ALA A 190 -9.23 -21.51 -7.56
N ALA A 191 -8.99 -22.75 -8.00
CA ALA A 191 -9.98 -23.82 -7.95
C ALA A 191 -10.43 -24.11 -6.52
N LYS A 192 -9.48 -24.17 -5.57
CA LYS A 192 -9.79 -24.40 -4.16
C LYS A 192 -10.56 -23.22 -3.55
N ALA A 193 -10.24 -21.98 -3.91
CA ALA A 193 -10.93 -20.80 -3.40
C ALA A 193 -12.40 -20.79 -3.85
N GLN A 194 -12.65 -21.18 -5.09
CA GLN A 194 -14.00 -21.32 -5.65
C GLN A 194 -14.81 -22.43 -4.97
N SER A 195 -14.18 -23.57 -4.65
CA SER A 195 -14.90 -24.71 -4.06
C SER A 195 -15.15 -24.56 -2.56
N ASP A 196 -14.14 -24.08 -1.82
CA ASP A 196 -14.13 -24.19 -0.36
C ASP A 196 -14.42 -22.86 0.34
N TYR A 197 -14.40 -21.75 -0.42
CA TYR A 197 -14.44 -20.40 0.14
C TYR A 197 -15.44 -19.49 -0.58
N MET A 198 -16.69 -19.97 -0.66
CA MET A 198 -17.80 -19.31 -1.37
C MET A 198 -18.14 -17.89 -0.87
N SER A 199 -17.70 -17.51 0.33
CA SER A 199 -17.84 -16.14 0.83
C SER A 199 -16.90 -15.17 0.12
N VAL A 200 -15.79 -15.62 -0.43
CA VAL A 200 -14.83 -14.79 -1.16
C VAL A 200 -15.31 -14.59 -2.59
N THR A 201 -15.53 -13.32 -2.94
CA THR A 201 -15.91 -12.91 -4.28
C THR A 201 -14.71 -12.39 -5.07
N MET A 202 -13.64 -11.98 -4.39
CA MET A 202 -12.37 -11.55 -5.00
C MET A 202 -11.18 -12.24 -4.35
N ALA A 203 -10.32 -12.89 -5.13
CA ALA A 203 -9.08 -13.48 -4.62
C ALA A 203 -7.85 -12.85 -5.26
N VAL A 204 -6.90 -12.41 -4.43
CA VAL A 204 -5.55 -12.08 -4.88
C VAL A 204 -4.68 -13.32 -4.70
N ILE A 205 -4.19 -13.88 -5.80
CA ILE A 205 -3.43 -15.13 -5.83
C ILE A 205 -2.08 -14.88 -6.49
N GLY A 206 -1.00 -15.31 -5.86
CA GLY A 206 0.31 -15.25 -6.52
C GLY A 206 1.51 -15.50 -5.62
N GLU A 207 2.67 -15.15 -6.15
CA GLU A 207 3.97 -15.44 -5.56
C GLU A 207 4.84 -14.19 -5.50
N VAL A 208 5.54 -14.03 -4.38
CA VAL A 208 6.71 -13.17 -4.26
C VAL A 208 7.93 -14.06 -4.04
N ARG A 209 8.79 -14.20 -5.05
CA ARG A 209 9.96 -15.08 -4.99
C ARG A 209 11.22 -14.26 -4.83
N ILE A 210 11.94 -14.45 -3.72
CA ILE A 210 13.30 -13.94 -3.56
C ILE A 210 14.20 -14.73 -4.51
N ILE A 211 14.79 -14.04 -5.48
CA ILE A 211 15.71 -14.64 -6.45
C ILE A 211 17.11 -14.69 -5.86
N LYS A 212 17.52 -13.60 -5.20
CA LYS A 212 18.86 -13.46 -4.66
C LYS A 212 18.92 -12.45 -3.52
N CYS A 213 19.80 -12.67 -2.56
CA CYS A 213 20.17 -11.74 -1.50
C CYS A 213 21.69 -11.77 -1.32
N GLN A 214 22.39 -10.91 -2.07
CA GLN A 214 23.85 -10.85 -2.07
C GLN A 214 24.38 -9.83 -1.07
N GLU A 215 25.34 -10.25 -0.24
CA GLU A 215 26.09 -9.36 0.63
C GLU A 215 27.25 -8.72 -0.13
N THR A 216 27.41 -7.41 0.05
CA THR A 216 28.57 -6.62 -0.40
C THR A 216 29.27 -5.99 0.82
N ALA A 217 30.34 -5.22 0.58
CA ALA A 217 31.03 -4.53 1.66
C ALA A 217 30.12 -3.56 2.44
N GLU A 218 29.17 -2.91 1.75
CA GLU A 218 28.39 -1.79 2.30
C GLU A 218 26.89 -2.12 2.47
N ALA A 219 26.38 -3.10 1.72
CA ALA A 219 24.95 -3.35 1.62
C ALA A 219 24.59 -4.83 1.35
N PHE A 220 23.34 -5.18 1.65
CA PHE A 220 22.65 -6.33 1.09
C PHE A 220 21.85 -5.91 -0.14
N ASN A 221 22.13 -6.52 -1.28
CA ASN A 221 21.36 -6.38 -2.51
C ASN A 221 20.37 -7.52 -2.61
N VAL A 222 19.08 -7.20 -2.54
CA VAL A 222 17.99 -8.18 -2.60
C VAL A 222 17.25 -8.02 -3.92
N GLU A 223 16.96 -9.14 -4.57
CA GLU A 223 16.23 -9.25 -5.82
C GLU A 223 15.04 -10.20 -5.60
N ALA A 224 13.86 -9.79 -6.05
CA ALA A 224 12.68 -10.65 -6.08
C ALA A 224 11.90 -10.49 -7.36
N LYS A 225 11.19 -11.56 -7.72
CA LYS A 225 10.19 -11.57 -8.77
C LYS A 225 8.81 -11.64 -8.14
N VAL A 226 7.95 -10.70 -8.52
CA VAL A 226 6.58 -10.59 -8.03
C VAL A 226 5.64 -10.97 -9.17
N GLN A 227 4.74 -11.92 -8.95
CA GLN A 227 3.72 -12.31 -9.92
C GLN A 227 2.40 -12.59 -9.20
N LEU A 228 1.40 -11.74 -9.40
CA LEU A 228 0.13 -11.81 -8.70
C LEU A 228 -1.03 -11.49 -9.64
N LYS A 229 -2.19 -12.09 -9.36
CA LYS A 229 -3.44 -11.82 -10.06
C LYS A 229 -4.53 -11.50 -9.06
N ALA A 230 -5.40 -10.55 -9.40
CA ALA A 230 -6.71 -10.41 -8.77
C ALA A 230 -7.73 -11.13 -9.66
N LEU A 231 -8.56 -11.98 -9.07
CA LEU A 231 -9.51 -12.82 -9.78
C LEU A 231 -10.92 -12.63 -9.18
N ASP A 232 -11.91 -12.47 -10.05
CA ASP A 232 -13.33 -12.45 -9.71
C ASP A 232 -13.83 -13.90 -9.58
N MET A 233 -14.06 -14.33 -8.34
CA MET A 233 -14.47 -15.69 -8.01
C MET A 233 -15.92 -15.95 -8.41
N CYS A 234 -16.76 -14.92 -8.48
CA CYS A 234 -18.15 -15.04 -8.92
C CYS A 234 -18.27 -15.27 -10.43
N LYS A 235 -17.24 -14.94 -11.22
CA LYS A 235 -17.16 -15.17 -12.66
C LYS A 235 -16.10 -16.21 -13.02
N GLU A 236 -16.18 -17.37 -12.37
CA GLU A 236 -15.31 -18.53 -12.65
C GLU A 236 -13.81 -18.20 -12.57
N GLY A 237 -13.41 -17.25 -11.72
CA GLY A 237 -12.00 -16.91 -11.53
C GLY A 237 -11.46 -16.05 -12.67
N LYS A 238 -12.32 -15.26 -13.31
CA LYS A 238 -11.91 -14.29 -14.32
C LYS A 238 -10.82 -13.39 -13.76
N VAL A 239 -9.71 -13.30 -14.48
CA VAL A 239 -8.62 -12.38 -14.12
C VAL A 239 -9.10 -10.94 -14.31
N VAL A 240 -9.13 -10.21 -13.21
CA VAL A 240 -9.48 -8.78 -13.14
C VAL A 240 -8.25 -7.92 -13.34
N ALA A 241 -7.15 -8.30 -12.70
CA ALA A 241 -5.88 -7.59 -12.79
C ALA A 241 -4.71 -8.57 -12.71
N ASN A 242 -3.59 -8.19 -13.33
CA ASN A 242 -2.35 -8.96 -13.31
C ASN A 242 -1.18 -8.01 -13.03
N PHE A 243 -0.40 -8.32 -11.99
CA PHE A 243 0.78 -7.57 -11.59
C PHE A 243 2.00 -8.46 -11.73
N ALA A 244 3.01 -7.97 -12.46
CA ALA A 244 4.29 -8.62 -12.57
C ALA A 244 5.42 -7.59 -12.57
N GLU A 245 6.36 -7.70 -11.63
CA GLU A 245 7.50 -6.79 -11.50
C GLU A 245 8.72 -7.57 -10.99
N ASP A 246 9.90 -7.21 -11.50
CA ASP A 246 11.17 -7.58 -10.91
C ASP A 246 11.61 -6.45 -9.97
N CYS A 247 11.68 -6.74 -8.67
CA CYS A 247 12.03 -5.77 -7.64
C CYS A 247 13.49 -5.93 -7.20
N THR A 248 14.20 -4.81 -7.08
CA THR A 248 15.55 -4.77 -6.51
C THR A 248 15.64 -3.68 -5.43
N LEU A 249 16.39 -3.98 -4.37
CA LEU A 249 16.67 -3.04 -3.28
C LEU A 249 18.07 -3.28 -2.71
N ALA A 250 18.81 -2.19 -2.50
CA ALA A 250 20.07 -2.18 -1.74
C ALA A 250 19.80 -1.60 -0.34
N VAL A 251 20.16 -2.36 0.71
CA VAL A 251 19.97 -1.96 2.11
C VAL A 251 21.29 -1.98 2.84
N VAL A 252 21.62 -0.90 3.56
CA VAL A 252 22.86 -0.78 4.33
C VAL A 252 23.01 -1.95 5.30
N LYS A 253 24.23 -2.50 5.37
CA LYS A 253 24.53 -3.77 6.05
C LYS A 253 24.13 -3.81 7.52
N ASP A 254 24.16 -2.67 8.21
CA ASP A 254 23.85 -2.54 9.65
C ASP A 254 22.44 -3.04 10.01
N ALA A 255 21.52 -3.07 9.05
CA ALA A 255 20.16 -3.58 9.24
C ALA A 255 20.09 -5.11 9.34
N GLY A 256 21.08 -5.83 8.79
CA GLY A 256 21.10 -7.29 8.70
C GLY A 256 20.30 -7.86 7.53
N ARG A 257 20.66 -9.09 7.11
CA ARG A 257 20.11 -9.75 5.92
C ARG A 257 18.58 -9.87 5.93
N LYS A 258 18.01 -10.31 7.06
CA LYS A 258 16.54 -10.49 7.18
C LYS A 258 15.81 -9.16 7.06
N GLN A 259 16.35 -8.09 7.64
CA GLN A 259 15.76 -6.76 7.53
C GLN A 259 15.77 -6.25 6.09
N ALA A 260 16.84 -6.52 5.33
CA ALA A 260 16.92 -6.17 3.91
C ALA A 260 15.84 -6.88 3.08
N ILE A 261 15.64 -8.19 3.33
CA ILE A 261 14.56 -8.97 2.71
C ILE A 261 13.19 -8.40 3.08
N ASN A 262 12.95 -8.13 4.36
CA ASN A 262 11.69 -7.58 4.83
C ASN A 262 11.37 -6.22 4.18
N GLN A 263 12.36 -5.35 4.02
CA GLN A 263 12.17 -4.06 3.35
C GLN A 263 11.79 -4.22 1.87
N LEU A 264 12.43 -5.15 1.16
CA LEU A 264 12.09 -5.43 -0.23
C LEU A 264 10.70 -6.05 -0.35
N LEU A 265 10.37 -7.03 0.49
CA LEU A 265 9.03 -7.64 0.52
C LEU A 265 7.95 -6.61 0.84
N TYR A 266 8.20 -5.69 1.78
CA TYR A 266 7.28 -4.60 2.09
C TYR A 266 7.08 -3.68 0.88
N LYS A 267 8.16 -3.29 0.19
CA LYS A 267 8.09 -2.49 -1.04
C LYS A 267 7.29 -3.20 -2.14
N ALA A 268 7.62 -4.47 -2.40
CA ALA A 268 6.93 -5.29 -3.38
C ALA A 268 5.43 -5.41 -3.06
N ALA A 269 5.11 -5.69 -1.80
CA ALA A 269 3.72 -5.79 -1.33
C ALA A 269 2.97 -4.47 -1.48
N MET A 270 3.55 -3.34 -1.09
CA MET A 270 2.93 -2.01 -1.23
C MET A 270 2.63 -1.63 -2.69
N ASN A 271 3.60 -1.86 -3.59
CA ASN A 271 3.42 -1.57 -5.01
C ASN A 271 2.31 -2.44 -5.61
N SER A 272 2.38 -3.74 -5.35
CA SER A 272 1.47 -4.72 -5.94
C SER A 272 0.06 -4.63 -5.35
N SER A 273 -0.09 -4.44 -4.03
CA SER A 273 -1.39 -4.28 -3.38
C SER A 273 -2.09 -3.00 -3.82
N GLY A 274 -1.35 -1.89 -3.95
CA GLY A 274 -1.88 -0.61 -4.43
C GLY A 274 -2.47 -0.74 -5.83
N TYR A 275 -1.68 -1.29 -6.76
CA TYR A 275 -2.10 -1.52 -8.13
C TYR A 275 -3.31 -2.47 -8.23
N LEU A 276 -3.25 -3.62 -7.58
CA LEU A 276 -4.31 -4.64 -7.67
C LEU A 276 -5.63 -4.13 -7.07
N ALA A 277 -5.58 -3.39 -5.96
CA ALA A 277 -6.77 -2.81 -5.37
C ALA A 277 -7.40 -1.76 -6.29
N GLU A 278 -6.59 -0.90 -6.92
CA GLU A 278 -7.07 0.10 -7.88
C GLU A 278 -7.72 -0.53 -9.11
N GLN A 279 -7.05 -1.53 -9.72
CA GLN A 279 -7.63 -2.23 -10.87
C GLN A 279 -8.89 -3.01 -10.50
N THR A 280 -8.98 -3.52 -9.27
CA THR A 280 -10.20 -4.17 -8.78
C THR A 280 -11.34 -3.16 -8.62
N LEU A 281 -11.09 -1.96 -8.06
CA LEU A 281 -12.08 -0.89 -8.01
C LEU A 281 -12.54 -0.49 -9.41
N ALA A 282 -11.59 -0.23 -10.33
CA ALA A 282 -11.89 0.14 -11.71
C ALA A 282 -12.71 -0.93 -12.46
N TYR A 283 -12.59 -2.19 -12.07
CA TYR A 283 -13.41 -3.28 -12.59
C TYR A 283 -14.83 -3.26 -12.03
N TRP A 284 -15.02 -2.94 -10.75
CA TRP A 284 -16.36 -2.79 -10.14
C TRP A 284 -17.14 -1.59 -10.70
N HIS A 285 -16.44 -0.55 -11.14
CA HIS A 285 -17.08 0.62 -11.76
C HIS A 285 -17.56 0.41 -13.21
N LYS A 286 -17.37 -0.78 -13.80
CA LYS A 286 -17.78 -1.13 -15.17
C LYS A 286 -19.00 -2.03 -15.19
#